data_AF-A0A1I0TXR3-F1
#
_entry.id   AF-A0A1I0TXR3-F1
#
_cell.length_a   1.000
_cell.length_b   1.000
_cell.length_c   1.000
_cell.angle_alpha   90.00
_cell.angle_beta   90.00
_cell.angle_gamma   90.00
#
_symmetry.space_group_name_H-M   'P 1'
#
loop_
_entity.id
_entity.type
_entity.pdbx_description
1 polymer ?
#
loop_
_entity_poly.entity_id
_entity_poly.type
_entity_poly.pdbx_seq_one_letter_code
_entity_poly.pdbx_strand_id
1 'polypeptide(L)'
;MDVLLRIDAQTKQCIEDFHNLIKQQGYLVEQLNQLIKEKEKHSIPLVPTIQKLIEHSLSRNEILDITNISSEKFDLIVSKDRRCQLPYIYLNDEESKEFKKLLEDIHQSKDIYELIDAEKERERIKFIHRVSLRYQKEMDLLSPQENEDSGEKIMQYLERAVKNEQAKSAYYSLVRIFGNEIKRKREEVLIKV
;
A
#
# COMPACT_ATOMS: atom_id res chain seq x y z
N MET A 1 -69.03 31.24 -0.09
CA MET A 1 -68.77 29.93 0.56
C MET A 1 -68.02 28.97 -0.37
N ASP A 2 -68.31 28.92 -1.66
CA ASP A 2 -67.74 27.94 -2.61
C ASP A 2 -66.20 28.00 -2.78
N VAL A 3 -65.63 29.21 -2.74
CA VAL A 3 -64.17 29.42 -2.90
C VAL A 3 -63.39 28.89 -1.69
N LEU A 4 -63.92 29.04 -0.47
CA LEU A 4 -63.29 28.55 0.75
C LEU A 4 -63.29 27.02 0.82
N LEU A 5 -64.36 26.37 0.35
CA LEU A 5 -64.45 24.92 0.25
C LEU A 5 -63.46 24.34 -0.79
N ARG A 6 -63.26 25.03 -1.92
CA ARG A 6 -62.21 24.67 -2.90
C ARG A 6 -60.80 24.79 -2.33
N ILE A 7 -60.50 25.87 -1.60
CA ILE A 7 -59.19 26.08 -0.98
C ILE A 7 -58.91 24.99 0.07
N ASP A 8 -59.89 24.63 0.90
CA ASP A 8 -59.74 23.55 1.90
C ASP A 8 -59.49 22.18 1.25
N ALA A 9 -60.23 21.85 0.18
CA ALA A 9 -60.01 20.61 -0.57
C ALA A 9 -58.64 20.56 -1.26
N GLN A 10 -58.19 21.66 -1.86
CA GLN A 10 -56.86 21.75 -2.48
C GLN A 10 -55.73 21.65 -1.44
N THR A 11 -55.92 22.24 -0.26
CA THR A 11 -54.94 22.18 0.83
C THR A 11 -54.82 20.76 1.38
N LYS A 12 -55.96 20.06 1.55
CA LYS A 12 -55.98 18.64 1.96
C LYS A 12 -55.29 17.74 0.96
N GLN A 13 -55.58 17.90 -0.34
CA GLN A 13 -54.91 17.14 -1.40
C GLN A 13 -53.41 17.39 -1.41
N CYS A 14 -52.98 18.64 -1.27
CA CYS A 14 -51.57 19.02 -1.22
C CYS A 14 -50.84 18.36 -0.03
N ILE A 15 -51.46 18.32 1.15
CA ILE A 15 -50.91 17.64 2.34
C ILE A 15 -50.77 16.13 2.12
N GLU A 16 -51.74 15.51 1.44
CA GLU A 16 -51.74 14.08 1.13
C GLU A 16 -50.67 13.73 0.09
N ASP A 17 -50.50 14.57 -0.94
CA ASP A 17 -49.43 14.44 -1.93
C ASP A 17 -48.04 14.57 -1.27
N PHE A 18 -47.86 15.52 -0.33
CA PHE A 18 -46.63 15.63 0.45
C PHE A 18 -46.38 14.40 1.32
N HIS A 19 -47.40 13.84 1.96
CA HIS A 19 -47.27 12.60 2.72
C HIS A 19 -46.82 11.43 1.85
N ASN A 20 -47.39 11.31 0.64
CA ASN A 20 -47.01 10.28 -0.31
C ASN A 20 -45.57 10.45 -0.80
N LEU A 21 -45.13 11.69 -1.05
CA LEU A 21 -43.75 12.00 -1.44
C LEU A 21 -42.75 11.68 -0.31
N ILE A 22 -43.07 12.03 0.95
CA ILE A 22 -42.22 11.69 2.10
C ILE A 22 -42.08 10.17 2.23
N LYS A 23 -43.17 9.43 2.04
CA LYS A 23 -43.17 7.97 2.08
C LYS A 23 -42.32 7.36 0.95
N GLN A 24 -42.42 7.91 -0.27
CA GLN A 24 -41.59 7.51 -1.40
C GLN A 24 -40.10 7.81 -1.17
N GLN A 25 -39.77 8.98 -0.62
CA GLN A 25 -38.40 9.31 -0.25
C GLN A 25 -37.84 8.35 0.80
N GLY A 26 -38.63 7.99 1.82
CA GLY A 26 -38.25 6.99 2.82
C GLY A 26 -37.90 5.64 2.20
N TYR A 27 -38.76 5.16 1.30
CA TYR A 27 -38.53 3.90 0.58
C TYR A 27 -37.27 3.94 -0.32
N LEU A 28 -37.06 5.04 -1.03
CA LEU A 28 -35.87 5.22 -1.86
C LEU A 28 -34.58 5.24 -1.03
N VAL A 29 -34.59 5.85 0.16
CA VAL A 29 -33.45 5.84 1.08
C VAL A 29 -33.16 4.42 1.59
N GLU A 30 -34.19 3.64 1.92
CA GLU A 30 -34.02 2.23 2.30
C GLU A 30 -33.43 1.39 1.18
N GLN A 31 -33.92 1.54 -0.06
CA GLN A 31 -33.36 0.87 -1.23
C GLN A 31 -31.89 1.26 -1.47
N LEU A 32 -31.56 2.55 -1.36
CA LEU A 32 -30.19 3.03 -1.50
C LEU A 32 -29.27 2.40 -0.45
N ASN A 33 -29.73 2.33 0.80
CA ASN A 33 -28.97 1.72 1.90
C ASN A 33 -28.77 0.21 1.70
N GLN A 34 -29.75 -0.50 1.14
CA GLN A 34 -29.59 -1.91 0.78
C GLN A 34 -28.55 -2.09 -0.32
N LEU A 35 -28.60 -1.28 -1.39
CA LEU A 35 -27.62 -1.30 -2.48
C LEU A 35 -26.20 -0.96 -1.99
N ILE A 36 -26.07 0.00 -1.07
CA ILE A 36 -24.78 0.34 -0.44
C ILE A 36 -24.25 -0.86 0.35
N LYS A 37 -25.09 -1.50 1.18
CA LYS A 37 -24.70 -2.70 1.95
C LYS A 37 -24.32 -3.88 1.06
N GLU A 38 -25.05 -4.11 -0.03
CA GLU A 38 -24.70 -5.16 -1.00
C GLU A 38 -23.37 -4.86 -1.68
N LYS A 39 -23.13 -3.61 -2.08
CA LYS A 39 -21.85 -3.19 -2.66
C LYS A 39 -20.70 -3.33 -1.65
N GLU A 40 -20.89 -2.93 -0.39
CA GLU A 40 -19.89 -3.06 0.67
C GLU A 40 -19.58 -4.53 1.01
N LYS A 41 -20.60 -5.40 1.02
CA LYS A 41 -20.44 -6.84 1.27
C LYS A 41 -19.55 -7.54 0.23
N HIS A 42 -19.53 -7.03 -1.01
CA HIS A 42 -18.71 -7.55 -2.10
C HIS A 42 -17.51 -6.64 -2.42
N SER A 43 -17.30 -5.58 -1.63
CA SER A 43 -16.20 -4.64 -1.81
C SER A 43 -14.93 -5.22 -1.22
N ILE A 44 -13.97 -5.55 -2.08
CA ILE A 44 -12.63 -5.92 -1.62
C ILE A 44 -11.98 -4.67 -1.02
N PRO A 45 -11.41 -4.74 0.20
CA PRO A 45 -10.77 -3.59 0.83
C PRO A 45 -9.67 -2.99 -0.05
N LEU A 46 -9.81 -1.69 -0.37
CA LEU A 46 -8.94 -1.01 -1.33
C LEU A 46 -7.47 -0.99 -0.89
N VAL A 47 -7.20 -0.65 0.37
CA VAL A 47 -5.81 -0.53 0.89
C VAL A 47 -5.08 -1.88 0.86
N PRO A 48 -5.64 -2.98 1.41
CA PRO A 48 -5.06 -4.33 1.26
C PRO A 48 -4.91 -4.79 -0.19
N THR A 49 -5.80 -4.35 -1.08
CA THR A 49 -5.71 -4.67 -2.52
C THR A 49 -4.54 -3.94 -3.16
N ILE A 50 -4.42 -2.63 -2.95
CA ILE A 50 -3.28 -1.83 -3.44
C ILE A 50 -1.97 -2.39 -2.87
N GLN A 51 -1.94 -2.70 -1.57
CA GLN A 51 -0.79 -3.34 -0.94
C GLN A 51 -0.41 -4.63 -1.67
N LYS A 52 -1.35 -5.55 -1.90
CA LYS A 52 -1.08 -6.79 -2.64
C LYS A 52 -0.61 -6.54 -4.07
N LEU A 53 -1.16 -5.55 -4.76
CA LEU A 53 -0.73 -5.22 -6.12
C LEU A 53 0.71 -4.64 -6.13
N ILE A 54 1.06 -3.82 -5.16
CA ILE A 54 2.44 -3.35 -4.92
C ILE A 54 3.34 -4.54 -4.57
N GLU A 55 2.86 -5.48 -3.75
CA GLU A 55 3.59 -6.71 -3.40
C GLU A 55 3.84 -7.61 -4.61
N HIS A 56 2.90 -7.65 -5.56
CA HIS A 56 3.05 -8.29 -6.86
C HIS A 56 3.83 -7.44 -7.89
N SER A 57 4.38 -6.31 -7.45
CA SER A 57 5.25 -5.41 -8.22
C SER A 57 4.59 -4.79 -9.45
N LEU A 58 3.28 -4.62 -9.42
CA LEU A 58 2.62 -3.79 -10.42
C LEU A 58 3.10 -2.34 -10.26
N SER A 59 3.37 -1.71 -11.39
CA SER A 59 3.72 -0.30 -11.46
C SER A 59 2.54 0.57 -11.01
N ARG A 60 2.83 1.81 -10.62
CA ARG A 60 1.81 2.80 -10.28
C ARG A 60 0.71 2.86 -11.36
N ASN A 61 1.10 2.92 -12.63
CA ASN A 61 0.14 3.05 -13.74
C ASN A 61 -0.75 1.81 -13.84
N GLU A 62 -0.19 0.60 -13.74
CA GLU A 62 -0.97 -0.64 -13.76
C GLU A 62 -1.92 -0.73 -12.55
N ILE A 63 -1.49 -0.28 -11.37
CA ILE A 63 -2.35 -0.24 -10.18
C ILE A 63 -3.49 0.76 -10.37
N LEU A 64 -3.20 1.95 -10.90
CA LEU A 64 -4.22 2.95 -11.19
C LEU A 64 -5.24 2.44 -12.21
N ASP A 65 -4.77 1.74 -13.26
CA ASP A 65 -5.64 1.15 -14.28
C ASP A 65 -6.52 0.03 -13.72
N ILE A 66 -5.98 -0.85 -12.87
CA ILE A 66 -6.72 -1.98 -12.27
C ILE A 66 -7.70 -1.52 -11.21
N THR A 67 -7.31 -0.56 -10.37
CA THR A 67 -8.12 -0.12 -9.22
C THR A 67 -9.02 1.07 -9.54
N ASN A 68 -8.80 1.72 -10.69
CA ASN A 68 -9.51 2.90 -11.17
C ASN A 68 -9.59 4.03 -10.12
N ILE A 69 -8.56 4.15 -9.28
CA ILE A 69 -8.46 5.22 -8.29
C ILE A 69 -7.73 6.42 -8.89
N SER A 70 -7.99 7.61 -8.35
CA SER A 70 -7.22 8.78 -8.76
C SER A 70 -5.77 8.69 -8.27
N SER A 71 -4.88 9.31 -9.03
CA SER A 71 -3.46 9.45 -8.71
C SER A 71 -3.23 10.01 -7.30
N GLU A 72 -3.98 11.03 -6.91
CA GLU A 72 -3.92 11.68 -5.59
C GLU A 72 -4.34 10.72 -4.47
N LYS A 73 -5.35 9.90 -4.72
CA LYS A 73 -5.85 8.93 -3.73
C LYS A 73 -4.87 7.78 -3.54
N PHE A 74 -4.19 7.35 -4.60
CA PHE A 74 -3.09 6.39 -4.51
C PHE A 74 -1.95 6.96 -3.66
N ASP A 75 -1.49 8.19 -3.94
CA ASP A 75 -0.41 8.83 -3.18
C ASP A 75 -0.79 9.02 -1.70
N LEU A 76 -2.06 9.32 -1.41
CA LEU A 76 -2.57 9.43 -0.04
C LEU A 76 -2.63 8.09 0.69
N ILE A 77 -2.90 6.99 -0.01
CA ILE A 77 -2.89 5.63 0.55
C ILE A 77 -1.44 5.17 0.80
N VAL A 78 -0.55 5.37 -0.18
CA VAL A 78 0.87 5.02 -0.07
C VAL A 78 1.56 5.84 1.03
N SER A 79 1.28 7.14 1.13
CA SER A 79 1.87 8.00 2.16
C SER A 79 1.39 7.67 3.58
N LYS A 80 0.16 7.17 3.75
CA LYS A 80 -0.40 6.80 5.06
C LYS A 80 -0.08 5.38 5.49
N ASP A 81 0.02 4.43 4.56
CA ASP A 81 0.33 3.03 4.87
C ASP A 81 1.80 2.71 4.57
N ARG A 82 2.59 2.55 5.64
CA ARG A 82 4.01 2.17 5.53
C ARG A 82 4.21 0.89 4.72
N ARG A 83 3.26 -0.05 4.70
CA ARG A 83 3.42 -1.30 3.91
C ARG A 83 3.33 -1.08 2.40
N CYS A 84 2.78 0.06 1.97
CA CYS A 84 2.68 0.45 0.57
C CYS A 84 3.86 1.33 0.11
N GLN A 85 4.70 1.82 1.02
CA GLN A 85 5.88 2.59 0.62
C GLN A 85 6.99 1.59 0.28
N LEU A 86 7.51 1.71 -0.94
CA LEU A 86 8.72 1.11 -1.46
C LEU A 86 9.88 1.05 -0.42
N PRO A 87 10.92 0.23 -0.63
CA PRO A 87 11.91 -0.18 0.39
C PRO A 87 12.66 0.95 1.10
N TYR A 88 12.52 2.20 0.64
CA TYR A 88 13.01 3.42 1.27
C TYR A 88 12.62 3.59 2.75
N ILE A 89 11.58 2.92 3.26
CA ILE A 89 11.31 2.93 4.71
C ILE A 89 12.43 2.23 5.51
N TYR A 90 13.07 1.24 4.90
CA TYR A 90 14.03 0.37 5.58
C TYR A 90 15.48 0.78 5.32
N LEU A 91 15.71 1.76 4.45
CA LEU A 91 17.03 2.19 4.02
C LEU A 91 17.34 3.57 4.56
N ASN A 92 18.59 3.81 4.95
CA ASN A 92 19.07 5.16 5.18
C ASN A 92 19.38 5.89 3.86
N ASP A 93 19.79 7.16 3.93
CA ASP A 93 20.03 7.99 2.74
C ASP A 93 21.10 7.41 1.81
N GLU A 94 22.18 6.88 2.37
CA GLU A 94 23.29 6.30 1.59
C GLU A 94 22.88 4.96 0.96
N GLU A 95 22.22 4.09 1.73
CA GLU A 95 21.66 2.84 1.24
C GLU A 95 20.61 3.08 0.14
N SER A 96 19.82 4.15 0.27
CA SER A 96 18.82 4.54 -0.73
C SER A 96 19.47 4.99 -2.04
N LYS A 97 20.61 5.69 -1.99
CA LYS A 97 21.38 6.07 -3.18
C LYS A 97 21.99 4.84 -3.86
N GLU A 98 22.61 3.95 -3.09
CA GLU A 98 23.20 2.70 -3.60
C GLU A 98 22.12 1.79 -4.20
N PHE A 99 20.97 1.67 -3.54
CA PHE A 99 19.82 0.92 -4.05
C PHE A 99 19.33 1.44 -5.42
N LYS A 100 19.19 2.77 -5.55
CA LYS A 100 18.80 3.38 -6.83
C LYS A 100 19.81 3.08 -7.94
N LYS A 101 21.10 3.16 -7.64
CA LYS A 101 22.15 2.83 -8.61
C LYS A 101 22.07 1.38 -9.07
N LEU A 102 21.89 0.43 -8.15
CA LEU A 102 21.74 -0.99 -8.48
C LEU A 102 20.49 -1.28 -9.33
N LEU A 103 19.40 -0.55 -9.11
CA LEU A 103 18.21 -0.63 -9.96
C LEU A 103 18.45 -0.05 -11.36
N GLU A 104 19.13 1.09 -11.43
CA GLU A 104 19.46 1.72 -12.71
C GLU A 104 20.35 0.81 -13.58
N ASP A 105 21.30 0.11 -12.97
CA ASP A 105 22.14 -0.88 -13.66
C ASP A 105 21.31 -2.04 -14.26
N ILE A 106 20.24 -2.48 -13.57
CA ILE A 106 19.29 -3.46 -14.11
C ILE A 106 18.53 -2.85 -15.29
N HIS A 107 18.00 -1.63 -15.13
CA HIS A 107 17.17 -0.97 -16.15
C HIS A 107 17.93 -0.65 -17.43
N GLN A 108 19.22 -0.34 -17.32
CA GLN A 108 20.10 -0.05 -18.44
C GLN A 108 20.65 -1.30 -19.15
N SER A 109 20.52 -2.48 -18.54
CA SER A 109 21.00 -3.73 -19.14
C SER A 109 20.31 -4.00 -20.48
N LYS A 110 21.11 -4.28 -21.51
CA LYS A 110 20.64 -4.47 -22.89
C LYS A 110 20.51 -5.93 -23.29
N ASP A 111 21.21 -6.80 -22.56
CA ASP A 111 21.27 -8.23 -22.81
C ASP A 111 20.96 -9.02 -21.54
N ILE A 112 20.44 -10.23 -21.69
CA ILE A 112 20.17 -11.18 -20.63
C ILE A 112 21.47 -11.60 -19.93
N TYR A 113 22.57 -11.72 -20.67
CA TYR A 113 23.86 -12.09 -20.06
C TYR A 113 24.38 -11.01 -19.10
N GLU A 114 24.03 -9.74 -19.33
CA GLU A 114 24.35 -8.64 -18.40
C GLU A 114 23.51 -8.69 -17.12
N LEU A 115 22.35 -9.37 -17.14
CA LEU A 115 21.46 -9.55 -16.00
C LEU A 115 21.84 -10.78 -15.14
N ILE A 116 22.40 -11.82 -15.76
CA ILE A 116 22.86 -13.07 -15.11
C ILE A 116 24.37 -13.02 -14.82
N ASP A 117 24.93 -11.81 -14.67
CA ASP A 117 26.32 -11.61 -14.30
C ASP A 117 26.54 -11.91 -12.80
N ALA A 118 27.53 -12.76 -12.52
CA ALA A 118 27.81 -13.22 -11.16
C ALA A 118 28.36 -12.10 -10.25
N GLU A 119 29.11 -11.13 -10.78
CA GLU A 119 29.63 -10.03 -9.97
C GLU A 119 28.52 -9.04 -9.63
N LYS A 120 27.63 -8.72 -10.58
CA LYS A 120 26.45 -7.89 -10.30
C LYS A 120 25.51 -8.54 -9.28
N GLU A 121 25.31 -9.85 -9.36
CA GLU A 121 24.52 -10.58 -8.35
C GLU A 121 25.20 -10.53 -6.97
N ARG A 122 26.52 -10.70 -6.95
CA ARG A 122 27.32 -10.56 -5.72
C ARG A 122 27.22 -9.15 -5.13
N GLU A 123 27.20 -8.10 -5.94
CA GLU A 123 27.01 -6.71 -5.48
C GLU A 123 25.64 -6.51 -4.82
N ARG A 124 24.56 -7.03 -5.43
CA ARG A 124 23.22 -6.99 -4.83
C ARG A 124 23.16 -7.77 -3.51
N ILE A 125 23.76 -8.96 -3.45
CA ILE A 125 23.84 -9.75 -2.22
C ILE A 125 24.62 -9.00 -1.14
N LYS A 126 25.77 -8.39 -1.47
CA LYS A 126 26.56 -7.56 -0.55
C LYS A 126 25.75 -6.38 -0.02
N PHE A 127 24.96 -5.74 -0.87
CA PHE A 127 24.08 -4.64 -0.46
C PHE A 127 23.02 -5.11 0.54
N ILE A 128 22.27 -6.18 0.23
CA ILE A 128 21.25 -6.76 1.12
C ILE A 128 21.87 -7.17 2.46
N HIS A 129 23.05 -7.79 2.41
CA HIS A 129 23.77 -8.21 3.61
C HIS A 129 24.20 -7.01 4.46
N ARG A 130 24.68 -5.93 3.84
CA ARG A 130 25.08 -4.70 4.54
C ARG A 130 23.91 -4.07 5.28
N VAL A 131 22.74 -3.97 4.63
CA VAL A 131 21.50 -3.47 5.25
C VAL A 131 21.13 -4.37 6.46
N SER A 132 21.22 -5.68 6.30
CA SER A 132 20.94 -6.64 7.37
C SER A 132 21.92 -6.48 8.55
N LEU A 133 23.21 -6.30 8.28
CA LEU A 133 24.24 -6.08 9.30
C LEU A 133 24.04 -4.76 10.05
N ARG A 134 23.56 -3.70 9.39
CA ARG A 134 23.21 -2.45 10.07
C ARG A 134 22.11 -2.70 11.09
N TYR A 135 21.02 -3.35 10.70
CA TYR A 135 19.95 -3.69 11.63
C TYR A 135 20.44 -4.58 12.78
N GLN A 136 21.35 -5.51 12.50
CA GLN A 136 21.99 -6.31 13.55
C GLN A 136 22.76 -5.44 14.56
N LYS A 137 23.59 -4.52 14.08
CA LYS A 137 24.30 -3.58 14.96
C LYS A 137 23.35 -2.70 15.76
N GLU A 138 22.28 -2.20 15.15
CA GLU A 138 21.23 -1.45 15.86
C GLU A 138 20.56 -2.28 16.96
N MET A 139 20.35 -3.58 16.73
CA MET A 139 19.82 -4.49 17.75
C MET A 139 20.82 -4.79 18.87
N ASP A 140 22.10 -4.95 18.54
CA ASP A 140 23.14 -5.24 19.51
C ASP A 140 23.33 -4.07 20.49
N LEU A 141 23.12 -2.83 20.02
CA LEU A 141 23.12 -1.62 20.85
C LEU A 141 21.97 -1.55 21.85
N LEU A 142 20.89 -2.32 21.64
CA LEU A 142 19.73 -2.42 22.53
C LEU A 142 19.86 -3.59 23.52
N SER A 143 21.07 -4.11 23.72
CA SER A 143 21.31 -5.21 24.66
C SER A 143 21.24 -4.71 26.11
N PRO A 144 20.44 -5.35 26.98
CA PRO A 144 20.25 -4.90 28.34
C PRO A 144 21.55 -4.96 29.14
N GLN A 145 21.82 -3.88 29.88
CA GLN A 145 22.95 -3.82 30.80
C GLN A 145 22.54 -4.44 32.15
N GLU A 146 23.50 -5.04 32.86
CA GLU A 146 23.23 -5.72 34.14
C GLU A 146 22.57 -4.78 35.16
N ASN A 147 22.89 -3.49 35.10
CA ASN A 147 22.48 -2.46 36.07
C ASN A 147 21.17 -1.70 35.74
N GLU A 148 20.47 -2.04 34.65
CA GLU A 148 19.25 -1.32 34.24
C GLU A 148 18.00 -1.74 35.01
N ASP A 149 17.07 -0.80 35.17
CA ASP A 149 15.77 -1.05 35.81
C ASP A 149 14.94 -2.06 35.01
N SER A 150 14.08 -2.79 35.71
CA SER A 150 13.13 -3.75 35.14
C SER A 150 12.24 -3.16 34.04
N GLY A 151 11.84 -1.89 34.18
CA GLY A 151 11.07 -1.16 33.15
C GLY A 151 11.88 -0.86 31.89
N GLU A 152 13.14 -0.46 32.04
CA GLU A 152 14.06 -0.17 30.93
C GLU A 152 14.38 -1.45 30.13
N LYS A 153 14.58 -2.57 30.82
CA LYS A 153 14.79 -3.89 30.20
C LYS A 153 13.60 -4.34 29.33
N ILE A 154 12.37 -4.06 29.75
CA ILE A 154 11.16 -4.37 28.95
C ILE A 154 11.08 -3.49 27.71
N MET A 155 11.37 -2.18 27.82
CA MET A 155 11.36 -1.27 26.69
C MET A 155 12.40 -1.66 25.63
N GLN A 156 13.63 -1.95 26.04
CA GLN A 156 14.69 -2.40 25.12
C GLN A 156 14.34 -3.72 24.42
N TYR A 157 13.72 -4.66 25.15
CA TYR A 157 13.23 -5.91 24.54
C TYR A 157 12.19 -5.64 23.45
N LEU A 158 11.22 -4.76 23.71
CA LEU A 158 10.21 -4.37 22.73
C LEU A 158 10.83 -3.66 21.51
N GLU A 159 11.75 -2.74 21.72
CA GLU A 159 12.47 -2.05 20.64
C GLU A 159 13.30 -3.03 19.79
N ARG A 160 13.97 -3.98 20.44
CA ARG A 160 14.72 -5.04 19.74
C ARG A 160 13.81 -5.93 18.91
N ALA A 161 12.64 -6.30 19.44
CA ALA A 161 11.64 -7.08 18.70
C ALA A 161 11.15 -6.32 17.45
N VAL A 162 10.87 -5.02 17.57
CA VAL A 162 10.49 -4.16 16.45
C VAL A 162 11.61 -4.08 15.41
N LYS A 163 12.86 -3.88 15.84
CA LYS A 163 14.03 -3.82 14.94
C LYS A 163 14.27 -5.15 14.21
N ASN A 164 14.04 -6.27 14.86
CA ASN A 164 14.12 -7.60 14.23
C ASN A 164 13.08 -7.77 13.12
N GLU A 165 11.83 -7.37 13.37
CA GLU A 165 10.78 -7.39 12.35
C GLU A 165 11.06 -6.44 11.18
N GLN A 166 11.65 -5.26 11.47
CA GLN A 166 12.12 -4.35 10.43
C GLN A 166 13.25 -4.98 9.59
N ALA A 167 14.21 -5.66 10.21
CA ALA A 167 15.31 -6.33 9.50
C ALA A 167 14.80 -7.42 8.56
N LYS A 168 13.89 -8.29 9.04
CA LYS A 168 13.25 -9.32 8.22
C LYS A 168 12.48 -8.71 7.06
N SER A 169 11.69 -7.68 7.34
CA SER A 169 10.89 -6.99 6.32
C SER A 169 11.78 -6.35 5.25
N ALA A 170 12.90 -5.73 5.65
CA ALA A 170 13.88 -5.16 4.74
C ALA A 170 14.49 -6.23 3.83
N TYR A 171 14.96 -7.34 4.41
CA TYR A 171 15.54 -8.45 3.66
C TYR A 171 14.57 -8.99 2.59
N TYR A 172 13.36 -9.38 3.00
CA TYR A 172 12.37 -9.94 2.09
C TYR A 172 11.98 -8.95 1.00
N SER A 173 11.82 -7.67 1.34
CA SER A 173 11.48 -6.62 0.39
C SER A 173 12.57 -6.43 -0.67
N LEU A 174 13.84 -6.34 -0.26
CA LEU A 174 14.97 -6.14 -1.17
C LEU A 174 15.17 -7.32 -2.12
N VAL A 175 15.17 -8.55 -1.58
CA VAL A 175 15.29 -9.78 -2.40
C VAL A 175 14.18 -9.84 -3.45
N ARG A 176 12.93 -9.56 -3.02
CA ARG A 176 11.78 -9.58 -3.93
C ARG A 176 11.92 -8.54 -5.04
N ILE A 177 12.30 -7.31 -4.71
CA ILE A 177 12.37 -6.23 -5.68
C ILE A 177 13.46 -6.51 -6.72
N PHE A 178 14.67 -6.88 -6.29
CA PHE A 178 15.71 -7.24 -7.24
C PHE A 178 15.31 -8.40 -8.14
N GLY A 179 14.71 -9.46 -7.58
CA GLY A 179 14.22 -10.60 -8.37
C GLY A 179 13.19 -10.20 -9.42
N ASN A 180 12.25 -9.32 -9.07
CA ASN A 180 11.19 -8.87 -9.97
C ASN A 180 11.69 -7.93 -11.06
N GLU A 181 12.58 -6.98 -10.73
CA GLU A 181 13.15 -6.06 -11.71
C GLU A 181 14.06 -6.80 -12.71
N ILE A 182 14.84 -7.78 -12.26
CA ILE A 182 15.62 -8.65 -13.16
C ILE A 182 14.69 -9.44 -14.07
N LYS A 183 13.63 -10.04 -13.52
CA LYS A 183 12.64 -10.80 -14.30
C LYS A 183 11.98 -9.92 -15.37
N ARG A 184 11.46 -8.75 -14.99
CA ARG A 184 10.83 -7.80 -15.91
C ARG A 184 11.81 -7.39 -17.01
N LYS A 185 13.04 -7.03 -16.66
CA LYS A 185 14.04 -6.63 -17.65
C LYS A 185 14.38 -7.75 -18.61
N ARG A 186 14.50 -8.99 -18.12
CA ARG A 186 14.73 -10.16 -18.95
C ARG A 186 13.59 -10.36 -19.97
N GLU A 187 12.35 -10.20 -19.54
CA GLU A 187 11.18 -10.26 -20.44
C GLU A 187 11.22 -9.13 -21.48
N GLU A 188 11.52 -7.89 -21.07
CA GLU A 188 11.67 -6.75 -22.00
C GLU A 188 12.74 -6.97 -23.07
N VAL A 189 13.89 -7.51 -22.68
CA VAL A 189 15.01 -7.77 -23.60
C VAL A 189 14.66 -8.93 -24.54
N LEU A 190 14.02 -9.99 -24.04
CA LEU A 190 13.61 -11.14 -24.85
C LEU A 190 12.55 -10.79 -25.91
N ILE A 191 11.59 -9.91 -25.58
CA ILE A 191 10.50 -9.53 -26.49
C ILE A 191 10.99 -8.61 -27.63
N LYS A 192 12.13 -7.93 -27.44
CA LYS A 192 12.73 -7.02 -28.43
C LYS A 192 13.63 -7.72 -29.47
N VAL A 193 13.90 -9.01 -29.30
CA VAL A 193 14.65 -9.87 -30.25
C VAL A 193 13.65 -10.58 -31.15
#